data_AF-A0ABD2PKM5-F1
#
_entry.id   AF-A0ABD2PKM5-F1
#
_cell.length_a   1.000
_cell.length_b   1.000
_cell.length_c   1.000
_cell.angle_alpha   90.00
_cell.angle_beta   90.00
_cell.angle_gamma   90.00
#
_symmetry.space_group_name_H-M   'P 1'
#
loop_
_entity.id
_entity.type
_entity.pdbx_description
1 polymer ?
#
loop_
_entity_poly.entity_id
_entity_poly.type
_entity_poly.pdbx_seq_one_letter_code
_entity_poly.pdbx_strand_id
1 'polypeptide(L)'
;MDISYFPFDDQICFMSFGSWAYDTSKVDCVKMRPNVDTGNLVDNGEWSLENTKVVEQNKIFSCCSDEPPFKIIYFFLHLRRRNLYYTFNVILPCAILSCLTIVTFVLPPESGERVALGLTILLAYSVFMLLVAENMPATSELAPII
;
A
#
# COMPACT_ATOMS: atom_id res chain seq x y z
N MET A 1 -1.81 -3.91 -6.13
CA MET A 1 -1.24 -3.17 -4.99
C MET A 1 -0.94 -4.22 -3.95
N ASP A 2 0.33 -4.44 -3.63
CA ASP A 2 0.72 -5.53 -2.72
C ASP A 2 0.73 -5.00 -1.28
N ILE A 3 -0.12 -5.55 -0.41
CA ILE A 3 -0.26 -5.10 0.98
C ILE A 3 0.36 -6.06 2.00
N SER A 4 1.19 -7.02 1.55
CA SER A 4 1.76 -8.05 2.43
C SER A 4 2.45 -7.48 3.67
N TYR A 5 3.22 -6.40 3.51
CA TYR A 5 4.01 -5.77 4.56
C TYR A 5 3.37 -4.52 5.15
N PHE A 6 2.05 -4.34 5.02
CA PHE A 6 1.35 -3.21 5.61
C PHE A 6 1.68 -3.04 7.11
N PRO A 7 1.90 -1.81 7.63
CA PRO A 7 1.94 -0.51 6.95
C PRO A 7 3.36 -0.11 6.46
N PHE A 8 4.32 -1.03 6.47
CA PHE A 8 5.71 -0.84 6.04
C PHE A 8 5.90 -1.19 4.57
N ASP A 9 4.87 -0.93 3.75
CA ASP A 9 4.83 -1.27 2.33
C ASP A 9 5.42 -0.17 1.44
N ASP A 10 6.02 -0.61 0.35
CA ASP A 10 6.50 0.20 -0.77
C ASP A 10 5.66 -0.16 -2.01
N GLN A 11 5.11 0.85 -2.68
CA GLN A 11 4.29 0.67 -3.88
C GLN A 11 5.00 1.27 -5.09
N ILE A 12 5.13 0.48 -6.15
CA ILE A 12 5.62 0.94 -7.44
C ILE A 12 4.42 1.06 -8.37
N CYS A 13 3.96 2.28 -8.57
CA CYS A 13 2.88 2.60 -9.51
C CYS A 13 3.48 3.12 -10.81
N PHE A 14 2.78 2.91 -11.93
CA PHE A 14 3.18 3.49 -13.20
C PHE A 14 2.00 4.11 -13.93
N MET A 15 2.28 5.17 -14.67
CA MET A 15 1.35 5.79 -15.61
C MET A 15 1.96 5.73 -17.01
N SER A 16 1.17 5.29 -17.98
CA SER A 16 1.61 5.19 -19.39
C SER A 16 0.96 6.28 -20.22
N PHE A 17 1.77 7.03 -20.96
CA PHE A 17 1.32 8.04 -21.92
C PHE A 17 1.85 7.70 -23.30
N GLY A 18 1.04 7.92 -24.32
CA GLY A 18 1.40 7.69 -25.71
C GLY A 18 0.28 8.16 -26.62
N SER A 19 0.60 8.23 -27.91
CA SER A 19 -0.41 8.50 -28.94
C SER A 19 -1.40 7.33 -29.01
N TRP A 20 -2.70 7.64 -29.03
CA TRP A 20 -3.75 6.63 -29.17
C TRP A 20 -3.90 6.15 -30.62
N ALA A 21 -3.77 7.06 -31.60
CA ALA A 21 -4.13 6.84 -32.99
C ALA A 21 -2.94 6.80 -33.97
N TYR A 22 -1.77 7.27 -33.55
CA TYR A 22 -0.60 7.42 -34.41
C TYR A 22 0.59 6.63 -33.89
N ASP A 23 1.24 5.90 -34.80
CA ASP A 23 2.48 5.16 -34.58
C ASP A 23 3.73 6.07 -34.60
N THR A 24 4.91 5.46 -34.37
CA THR A 24 6.22 6.14 -34.34
C THR A 24 6.62 6.84 -35.64
N SER A 25 6.09 6.44 -36.80
CA SER A 25 6.39 7.11 -38.08
C SER A 25 5.72 8.47 -38.20
N LYS A 26 4.61 8.69 -37.47
CA LYS A 26 3.85 9.95 -37.48
C LYS A 26 4.10 10.77 -36.22
N VAL A 27 4.17 10.12 -35.06
CA VAL A 27 4.35 10.77 -33.75
C VAL A 27 5.39 10.03 -32.95
N ASP A 28 6.52 10.68 -32.67
CA ASP A 28 7.55 10.18 -31.76
C ASP A 28 7.52 10.94 -30.43
N CYS A 29 7.13 10.24 -29.36
CA CYS A 29 7.11 10.75 -28.00
C CYS A 29 8.45 10.49 -27.31
N VAL A 30 9.21 11.54 -27.01
CA VAL A 30 10.53 11.45 -26.37
C VAL A 30 10.49 12.06 -24.97
N LYS A 31 11.14 11.43 -24.00
CA LYS A 31 11.24 11.95 -22.63
C LYS A 31 12.19 13.15 -22.61
N MET A 32 11.76 14.23 -21.99
CA MET A 32 12.61 15.41 -21.82
C MET A 32 13.60 15.24 -20.67
N ARG A 33 13.23 14.48 -19.63
CA ARG A 33 14.04 14.24 -18.44
C ARG A 33 13.96 12.76 -18.04
N PRO A 34 15.00 12.23 -17.36
CA PRO A 34 14.99 10.85 -16.89
C PRO A 34 14.02 10.62 -15.71
N ASN A 35 13.65 11.68 -14.98
CA ASN A 35 12.81 11.64 -13.78
C ASN A 35 11.66 12.65 -13.91
N VAL A 36 10.62 12.48 -13.08
CA VAL A 36 9.48 13.40 -13.00
C VAL A 36 9.92 14.69 -12.33
N ASP A 37 9.40 15.83 -12.79
CA ASP A 37 9.60 17.10 -12.12
C ASP A 37 8.74 17.17 -10.86
N THR A 38 9.39 17.29 -9.70
CA THR A 38 8.75 17.36 -8.38
C THR A 38 8.72 18.77 -7.79
N GLY A 39 9.08 19.81 -8.55
CA GLY A 39 9.18 21.18 -8.03
C GLY A 39 7.89 21.76 -7.44
N ASN A 40 6.73 21.30 -7.91
CA ASN A 40 5.41 21.68 -7.39
C ASN A 40 4.67 20.50 -6.76
N LEU A 41 5.40 19.51 -6.23
CA LEU A 41 4.78 18.38 -5.56
C LEU A 41 4.13 18.85 -4.25
N VAL A 42 2.85 18.53 -4.07
CA VAL A 42 2.15 18.76 -2.82
C VAL A 42 2.40 17.55 -1.90
N ASP A 43 2.89 17.83 -0.70
CA ASP A 43 3.11 16.78 0.30
C ASP A 43 1.82 16.08 0.68
N ASN A 44 1.87 14.75 0.67
CA ASN A 44 0.76 13.90 1.10
C ASN A 44 0.97 13.40 2.53
N GLY A 45 -0.10 13.40 3.33
CA GLY A 45 -0.08 12.95 4.72
C GLY A 45 0.02 11.43 4.91
N GLU A 46 -0.25 10.66 3.85
CA GLU A 46 -0.26 9.19 3.90
C GLU A 46 0.93 8.56 3.16
N TRP A 47 1.42 9.20 2.09
CA TRP A 47 2.46 8.65 1.21
C TRP A 47 3.63 9.64 1.06
N SER A 48 4.86 9.13 1.07
CA SER A 48 6.06 9.84 0.62
C SER A 48 6.48 9.36 -0.76
N LEU A 49 6.88 10.29 -1.62
CA LEU A 49 7.45 9.99 -2.93
C LEU A 49 8.97 9.81 -2.77
N GLU A 50 9.43 8.56 -2.84
CA GLU A 50 10.84 8.22 -2.62
C GLU A 50 11.66 8.36 -3.90
N ASN A 51 11.11 7.93 -5.03
CA ASN A 51 11.81 7.97 -6.32
C ASN A 51 10.84 8.04 -7.49
N THR A 52 11.33 8.57 -8.61
CA THR A 52 10.61 8.57 -9.89
C THR A 52 11.52 8.15 -11.02
N LYS A 53 10.97 7.50 -12.03
CA LYS A 53 11.72 7.07 -13.21
C LYS A 53 10.86 7.16 -14.46
N VAL A 54 11.42 7.71 -15.53
CA VAL A 54 10.77 7.81 -16.84
C VAL A 54 11.44 6.89 -17.84
N VAL A 55 10.67 5.96 -18.39
CA VAL A 55 11.12 4.94 -19.34
C VAL A 55 10.30 5.06 -20.61
N GLU A 56 10.98 5.11 -21.76
CA GLU A 56 10.34 4.99 -23.06
C GLU A 56 10.40 3.53 -23.52
N GLN A 57 9.32 3.07 -24.15
CA GLN A 57 9.26 1.74 -24.74
C GLN A 57 8.50 1.79 -26.05
N ASN A 58 9.04 1.10 -27.05
CA ASN A 58 8.33 0.82 -28.29
C ASN A 58 7.48 -0.43 -28.07
N LYS A 59 6.17 -0.32 -28.27
CA LYS A 59 5.23 -1.41 -28.09
C LYS A 59 4.51 -1.70 -29.40
N ILE A 60 4.56 -2.97 -29.82
CA ILE A 60 3.75 -3.48 -30.92
C ILE A 60 2.52 -4.11 -30.28
N PHE A 61 1.33 -3.69 -30.71
CA PHE A 61 0.08 -4.24 -30.22
C PHE A 61 -0.36 -5.42 -31.09
N SER A 62 -0.95 -6.43 -30.47
CA SER A 62 -1.42 -7.64 -31.14
C SER A 62 -2.49 -7.37 -32.22
N CYS A 63 -3.23 -6.25 -32.11
CA CYS A 63 -4.21 -5.85 -33.13
C CYS A 63 -3.59 -5.36 -34.45
N CYS A 64 -2.35 -4.83 -34.42
CA CYS A 64 -1.68 -4.22 -35.58
C CYS A 64 -0.20 -4.62 -35.58
N SER A 65 0.09 -5.91 -35.80
CA SER A 65 1.47 -6.43 -35.75
C SER A 65 2.31 -6.09 -36.97
N ASP A 66 1.65 -5.75 -38.09
CA ASP A 66 2.31 -5.37 -39.36
C ASP A 66 2.62 -3.86 -39.45
N GLU A 67 2.11 -3.08 -38.49
CA GLU A 67 2.34 -1.62 -38.43
C GLU A 67 3.60 -1.29 -37.61
N PRO A 68 4.25 -0.13 -37.87
CA PRO A 68 5.34 0.34 -37.04
C PRO A 68 4.91 0.48 -35.57
N PRO A 69 5.85 0.29 -34.60
CA PRO A 69 5.53 0.27 -33.19
C PRO A 69 4.98 1.61 -32.69
N PHE A 70 4.18 1.55 -31.63
CA PHE A 70 3.73 2.72 -30.89
C PHE A 70 4.76 3.10 -29.83
N LYS A 71 5.01 4.41 -29.68
CA LYS A 71 5.88 4.96 -28.65
C LYS A 71 5.08 5.21 -27.37
N ILE A 72 5.46 4.55 -26.28
CA ILE A 72 4.83 4.73 -24.95
C ILE A 72 5.88 5.18 -23.95
N ILE A 73 5.53 6.19 -23.15
CA ILE A 73 6.32 6.69 -22.03
C ILE A 73 5.68 6.22 -20.72
N TYR A 74 6.44 5.49 -19.92
CA TYR A 74 6.06 5.06 -18.58
C TYR A 74 6.70 5.95 -17.53
N PHE A 75 5.86 6.51 -16.67
CA PHE A 75 6.27 7.25 -15.48
C PHE A 75 6.07 6.35 -14.27
N PHE A 76 7.17 5.85 -13.73
CA PHE A 76 7.18 5.05 -12.51
C PHE A 76 7.30 5.97 -11.30
N LEU A 77 6.41 5.77 -10.32
CA LEU A 77 6.39 6.44 -9.03
C LEU A 77 6.64 5.38 -7.95
N HIS A 78 7.68 5.59 -7.15
CA HIS A 78 7.96 4.79 -5.97
C HIS A 78 7.42 5.52 -4.74
N LEU A 79 6.33 4.99 -4.19
CA LEU A 79 5.59 5.56 -3.09
C LEU A 79 5.81 4.69 -1.84
N ARG A 80 6.18 5.32 -0.73
CA ARG A 80 6.31 4.69 0.59
C ARG A 80 5.19 5.17 1.51
N ARG A 81 4.54 4.27 2.24
CA ARG A 81 3.52 4.65 3.21
C ARG A 81 4.14 5.24 4.48
N ARG A 82 3.55 6.32 5.00
CA ARG A 82 3.89 6.86 6.32
C ARG A 82 3.28 5.97 7.41
N ASN A 83 4.11 5.11 8.00
CA ASN A 83 3.69 4.06 8.92
C ASN A 83 3.33 4.51 10.36
N LEU A 84 3.80 5.69 10.81
CA LEU A 84 3.73 6.10 12.22
C LEU A 84 2.31 6.05 12.79
N TYR A 85 1.33 6.54 12.03
CA TYR A 85 -0.07 6.52 12.44
C TYR A 85 -0.56 5.08 12.73
N TYR A 86 -0.26 4.15 11.83
CA TYR A 86 -0.64 2.74 11.99
C TYR A 86 0.16 2.05 13.09
N THR A 87 1.44 2.40 13.29
CA THR A 87 2.22 1.86 14.39
C THR A 87 1.63 2.22 15.76
N PHE A 88 1.25 3.49 15.97
CA PHE A 88 0.71 3.93 17.26
C PHE A 88 -0.76 3.58 17.47
N ASN A 89 -1.59 3.61 16.42
CA ASN A 89 -3.02 3.37 16.55
C ASN A 89 -3.46 1.93 16.25
N VAL A 90 -2.58 1.12 15.64
CA VAL A 90 -2.90 -0.29 15.33
C VAL A 90 -1.98 -1.27 16.04
N ILE A 91 -0.68 -1.18 15.81
CA ILE A 91 0.28 -2.16 16.34
C ILE A 91 0.36 -2.06 17.88
N LEU A 92 0.40 -0.84 18.43
CA LEU A 92 0.53 -0.63 19.87
C LEU A 92 -0.70 -1.15 20.66
N PRO A 93 -1.97 -0.86 20.31
CA PRO A 93 -3.13 -1.46 20.97
C PRO A 93 -3.16 -2.99 20.88
N CYS A 94 -2.82 -3.58 19.72
CA CYS A 94 -2.70 -5.03 19.58
C CYS A 94 -1.68 -5.62 20.54
N ALA A 95 -0.49 -5.02 20.63
CA ALA A 95 0.56 -5.48 21.55
C ALA A 95 0.11 -5.40 23.02
N ILE A 96 -0.58 -4.31 23.41
CA ILE A 96 -1.13 -4.16 24.77
C ILE A 96 -2.17 -5.26 25.06
N LEU A 97 -3.09 -5.52 24.13
CA LEU A 97 -4.09 -6.59 24.29
C LEU A 97 -3.43 -7.97 24.39
N SER A 98 -2.39 -8.25 23.58
CA SER A 98 -1.61 -9.49 23.69
C SER A 98 -0.85 -9.61 25.01
N CYS A 99 -0.36 -8.52 25.58
CA CYS A 99 0.23 -8.56 26.93
C CYS A 99 -0.83 -8.83 28.00
N LEU A 100 -2.03 -8.25 27.87
CA LEU A 100 -3.13 -8.46 28.81
C LEU A 100 -3.60 -9.91 28.83
N THR A 101 -3.58 -10.63 27.69
CA THR A 101 -3.89 -12.07 27.69
C THR A 101 -2.89 -12.88 28.52
N ILE A 102 -1.60 -12.55 28.48
CA ILE A 102 -0.57 -13.19 29.32
C ILE A 102 -0.86 -12.93 30.81
N VAL A 103 -1.24 -11.70 31.16
CA VAL A 103 -1.59 -11.33 32.54
C VAL A 103 -2.75 -12.18 33.09
N THR A 104 -3.73 -12.58 32.25
CA THR A 104 -4.83 -13.45 32.69
C THR A 104 -4.38 -14.85 33.17
N PHE A 105 -3.19 -15.31 32.74
CA PHE A 105 -2.62 -16.58 33.23
C PHE A 105 -1.87 -16.41 34.55
N VAL A 106 -1.37 -15.21 34.84
CA VAL A 106 -0.68 -14.89 36.09
C VAL A 106 -1.67 -14.60 37.22
N LEU A 107 -2.87 -14.13 36.89
CA LEU A 107 -3.89 -13.78 37.88
C LEU A 107 -4.38 -15.04 38.65
N PRO A 108 -4.33 -15.03 40.00
CA PRO A 108 -4.77 -16.17 40.79
C PRO A 108 -6.27 -16.43 40.64
N PRO A 109 -6.69 -17.71 40.54
CA PRO A 109 -8.09 -18.07 40.29
C PRO A 109 -9.03 -17.72 41.44
N GLU A 110 -8.51 -17.46 42.64
CA GLU A 110 -9.31 -17.09 43.81
C GLU A 110 -9.97 -15.72 43.69
N SER A 111 -9.52 -14.88 42.76
CA SER A 111 -10.12 -13.56 42.53
C SER A 111 -11.49 -13.61 41.84
N GLY A 112 -11.89 -14.71 41.20
CA GLY A 112 -13.14 -14.83 40.43
C GLY A 112 -13.21 -14.00 39.13
N GLU A 113 -12.40 -12.95 39.00
CA GLU A 113 -12.40 -11.99 37.88
C GLU A 113 -11.69 -12.49 36.62
N ARG A 114 -11.01 -13.65 36.67
CA ARG A 114 -10.23 -14.18 35.55
C ARG A 114 -11.07 -14.41 34.29
N VAL A 115 -12.31 -14.91 34.46
CA VAL A 115 -13.23 -15.17 33.34
C VAL A 115 -13.76 -13.85 32.75
N ALA A 116 -14.11 -12.89 33.62
CA ALA A 116 -14.57 -11.58 33.18
C ALA A 116 -13.48 -10.83 32.39
N LEU A 117 -12.22 -10.83 32.88
CA LEU A 117 -11.07 -10.29 32.17
C LEU A 117 -10.87 -10.95 30.80
N GLY A 118 -10.95 -12.28 30.70
CA GLY A 118 -10.83 -12.99 29.42
C GLY A 118 -11.90 -12.57 28.40
N LEU A 119 -13.16 -12.45 28.83
CA LEU A 119 -14.27 -12.03 27.97
C LEU A 119 -14.12 -10.58 27.50
N THR A 120 -13.70 -9.67 28.38
CA THR A 120 -13.47 -8.27 28.01
C THR A 120 -12.35 -8.11 26.99
N ILE A 121 -11.26 -8.88 27.11
CA ILE A 121 -10.16 -8.86 26.13
C ILE A 121 -10.63 -9.41 24.78
N LEU A 122 -11.40 -10.50 24.75
CA LEU A 122 -11.94 -11.06 23.51
C LEU A 122 -12.87 -10.08 22.78
N LEU A 123 -13.74 -9.40 23.53
CA LEU A 123 -14.64 -8.39 22.98
C LEU A 123 -13.84 -7.19 22.44
N ALA A 124 -12.88 -6.69 23.21
CA ALA A 124 -12.02 -5.58 22.80
C ALA A 124 -11.24 -5.93 21.53
N TYR A 125 -10.70 -7.16 21.43
CA TYR A 125 -10.01 -7.65 20.24
C TYR A 125 -10.94 -7.70 19.02
N SER A 126 -12.15 -8.24 19.18
CA SER A 126 -13.14 -8.32 18.09
C SER A 126 -13.53 -6.95 17.55
N VAL A 127 -13.81 -5.99 18.45
CA VAL A 127 -14.15 -4.61 18.06
C VAL A 127 -12.96 -3.93 17.39
N PHE A 128 -11.75 -4.13 17.92
CA PHE A 128 -10.55 -3.55 17.36
C PHE A 128 -10.25 -4.08 15.94
N MET A 129 -10.32 -5.40 15.75
CA MET A 129 -10.13 -6.03 14.44
C MET A 129 -11.18 -5.56 13.41
N LEU A 130 -12.42 -5.36 13.85
CA LEU A 130 -13.48 -4.85 12.98
C LEU A 130 -13.18 -3.42 12.51
N LEU A 131 -12.73 -2.55 13.42
CA LEU A 131 -12.31 -1.18 13.08
C LEU A 131 -11.13 -1.17 12.10
N VAL A 132 -10.15 -2.06 12.28
CA VAL A 132 -9.02 -2.20 11.34
C VAL A 132 -9.51 -2.68 9.97
N ALA A 133 -10.39 -3.68 9.93
CA ALA A 133 -10.95 -4.21 8.69
C ALA A 133 -11.75 -3.17 7.90
N GLU A 134 -12.45 -2.25 8.57
CA GLU A 134 -13.16 -1.15 7.90
C GLU A 134 -12.23 -0.10 7.29
N ASN A 135 -11.03 0.09 7.86
CA ASN A 135 -10.05 1.07 7.37
C ASN A 135 -9.10 0.51 6.31
N MET A 136 -8.96 -0.82 6.21
CA MET A 136 -8.14 -1.46 5.19
C MET A 136 -8.93 -1.67 3.89
N PRO A 137 -8.33 -1.44 2.71
CA PRO A 137 -8.98 -1.77 1.46
C PRO A 137 -9.23 -3.28 1.39
N ALA A 138 -10.44 -3.67 1.00
CA ALA A 138 -10.80 -5.07 0.81
C ALA A 138 -10.04 -5.64 -0.41
N THR A 139 -8.84 -6.17 -0.19
CA THR A 139 -8.07 -6.89 -1.22
C THR A 139 -8.08 -8.39 -0.93
N SER A 140 -8.55 -9.18 -1.88
CA SER A 140 -8.65 -10.64 -1.76
C SER A 140 -7.36 -11.39 -2.10
N GLU A 141 -6.34 -10.70 -2.62
CA GLU A 141 -5.13 -11.35 -3.13
C GLU A 141 -4.17 -11.75 -2.00
N LEU A 142 -3.99 -10.90 -0.99
CA LEU A 142 -3.05 -11.12 0.10
C LEU A 142 -3.61 -10.53 1.40
N ALA A 143 -3.59 -11.31 2.48
CA ALA A 143 -3.87 -10.81 3.82
C ALA A 143 -2.62 -10.14 4.40
N PRO A 144 -2.75 -8.97 5.05
CA PRO A 144 -1.63 -8.34 5.74
C PRO A 144 -1.14 -9.23 6.89
N ILE A 145 0.13 -9.09 7.29
CA ILE A 145 0.75 -9.88 8.37
C ILE A 145 0.13 -9.59 9.76
N ILE A 146 -0.56 -8.46 9.91
CA ILE A 146 -1.25 -8.03 11.13
C ILE A 146 -2.66 -8.63 11.16
#